data_AF-T1A6S5-F1
#
_entry.id   AF-T1A6S5-F1
#
_cell.length_a   1.000
_cell.length_b   1.000
_cell.length_c   1.000
_cell.angle_alpha   90.00
_cell.angle_beta   90.00
_cell.angle_gamma   90.00
#
_symmetry.space_group_name_H-M   'P 1'
#
loop_
_entity.id
_entity.type
_entity.pdbx_description
1 polymer ?
#
loop_
_entity_poly.entity_id
_entity_poly.type
_entity_poly.pdbx_seq_one_letter_code
_entity_poly.pdbx_strand_id
1 'polypeptide(L)' 'METVLNQILEAQMTEHLGARPHERTAERQGYRQWGAAPGRSTPEWGRSPCTVPQTRDGSFSPELFKR' A
#
# COMPACT_ATOMS: atom_id res chain seq x y z
N MET A 1 8.73 11.94 10.33
CA MET A 1 9.04 10.49 10.44
C MET A 1 7.94 9.59 9.87
N GLU A 2 6.71 10.09 9.60
CA GLU A 2 5.67 9.32 8.87
C GLU A 2 6.06 8.90 7.44
N THR A 3 7.04 9.58 6.83
CA THR A 3 7.44 9.36 5.44
C THR A 3 8.03 7.97 5.18
N VAL A 4 8.79 7.43 6.14
CA VAL A 4 9.48 6.14 5.96
C VAL A 4 8.48 5.00 5.92
N LEU A 5 7.44 5.02 6.77
CA LEU A 5 6.41 3.98 6.76
C LEU A 5 5.60 4.02 5.46
N ASN A 6 5.21 5.22 5.01
CA ASN A 6 4.51 5.37 3.75
C ASN A 6 5.36 4.87 2.57
N GLN A 7 6.66 5.17 2.55
CA GLN A 7 7.59 4.64 1.54
C GLN A 7 7.65 3.12 1.53
N ILE A 8 7.71 2.48 2.72
CA ILE A 8 7.73 1.01 2.82
C ILE A 8 6.40 0.43 2.30
N LEU A 9 5.27 1.03 2.67
CA LEU A 9 3.95 0.58 2.20
C LEU A 9 3.78 0.73 0.68
N GLU A 10 4.30 1.81 0.09
CA GLU A 10 4.30 1.99 -1.36
C GLU A 10 5.22 1.01 -2.08
N ALA A 11 6.37 0.68 -1.49
CA ALA A 11 7.28 -0.35 -2.02
C ALA A 11 6.59 -1.72 -2.03
N GLN A 12 6.01 -2.14 -0.91
CA GLN A 12 5.26 -3.41 -0.81
C GLN A 12 4.09 -3.47 -1.80
N MET A 13 3.37 -2.36 -1.99
CA MET A 13 2.28 -2.31 -2.95
C MET A 13 2.80 -2.49 -4.38
N THR A 14 3.92 -1.86 -4.71
CA THR A 14 4.55 -1.96 -6.03
C THR A 14 5.01 -3.40 -6.29
N GLU A 15 5.61 -4.05 -5.30
CA GLU A 15 6.04 -5.44 -5.38
C GLU A 15 4.84 -6.39 -5.55
N HIS A 16 3.76 -6.17 -4.79
CA HIS A 16 2.54 -6.97 -4.90
C HIS A 16 1.85 -6.79 -6.26
N LEU A 17 1.82 -5.57 -6.80
CA LEU A 17 1.22 -5.29 -8.11
C LEU A 17 2.12 -5.63 -9.29
N GLY A 18 3.43 -5.82 -9.07
CA GLY A 18 4.44 -5.99 -10.12
C GLY A 18 4.58 -4.75 -11.03
N ALA A 19 4.11 -3.59 -10.58
CA ALA A 19 4.05 -2.38 -11.39
C ALA A 19 4.05 -1.11 -10.53
N ARG A 20 4.86 -0.13 -10.90
CA ARG A 20 4.87 1.20 -10.27
C ARG A 20 3.65 2.04 -10.70
N PRO A 21 3.39 3.16 -9.99
CA PRO A 21 2.47 4.19 -10.45
C PRO A 21 2.66 4.55 -11.92
N HIS A 22 1.61 4.40 -12.72
CA HIS A 22 1.58 4.73 -14.16
C HIS A 22 2.47 3.84 -15.05
N GLU A 23 3.06 2.78 -14.50
CA GLU A 23 3.86 1.82 -15.26
C GLU A 23 2.98 0.74 -15.88
N ARG A 24 3.36 0.27 -17.06
CA ARG A 24 2.72 -0.84 -17.77
C ARG A 24 3.71 -1.99 -17.91
N THR A 25 3.59 -2.96 -17.01
CA THR A 25 4.34 -4.22 -17.02
C THR A 25 3.42 -5.37 -17.46
N ALA A 26 3.99 -6.37 -18.15
CA ALA A 26 3.27 -7.59 -18.49
C ALA A 26 2.92 -8.44 -17.24
N GLU A 27 3.70 -8.32 -16.18
CA GLU A 27 3.53 -9.03 -14.89
C GLU A 27 2.54 -8.35 -13.95
N ARG A 28 1.83 -7.31 -14.42
CA ARG A 28 0.94 -6.52 -13.58
C ARG A 28 -0.24 -7.37 -13.09
N GLN A 29 -0.33 -7.58 -11.79
CA GLN A 29 -1.36 -8.44 -11.18
C GLN A 29 -2.68 -7.71 -10.87
N GLY A 30 -2.76 -6.39 -11.08
CA GLY A 30 -4.00 -5.65 -10.88
C GLY A 30 -3.88 -4.13 -10.91
N TYR A 31 -4.96 -3.45 -10.55
CA TYR A 31 -5.00 -1.99 -10.44
C TYR A 31 -5.10 -1.58 -8.98
N ARG A 32 -4.27 -0.61 -8.58
CA ARG A 32 -4.51 0.18 -7.37
C ARG A 32 -5.87 0.85 -7.47
N GLN A 33 -6.58 0.97 -6.35
CA GLN A 33 -7.77 1.81 -6.33
C GLN A 33 -7.36 3.25 -6.68
N TRP A 34 -8.19 3.94 -7.46
CA TRP A 34 -7.94 5.34 -7.76
C TRP A 34 -8.35 6.19 -6.55
N GLY A 35 -7.37 6.81 -5.90
CA GLY A 35 -7.55 7.59 -4.69
C GLY A 35 -7.18 6.80 -3.43
N ALA A 36 -6.34 7.38 -2.57
CA ALA A 36 -6.04 6.77 -1.28
C ALA A 36 -7.35 6.57 -0.50
N ALA A 37 -7.72 5.33 -0.22
CA ALA A 37 -8.84 5.07 0.68
C ALA A 37 -8.53 5.80 1.98
N PRO A 38 -9.48 6.57 2.56
CA PRO A 38 -9.31 7.16 3.88
C PRO A 38 -9.47 6.07 4.96
N GLY A 39 -8.71 4.98 4.84
CA GLY A 39 -8.46 4.03 5.91
C GLY A 39 -7.25 4.52 6.68
N ARG A 40 -7.47 5.46 7.61
CA ARG A 40 -6.43 5.96 8.50
C ARG A 40 -6.18 4.90 9.57
N SER A 41 -5.42 3.86 9.22
CA SER A 41 -5.05 2.82 10.17
C SER A 41 -3.91 3.33 11.03
N THR A 42 -4.12 3.37 12.35
CA THR A 42 -3.05 3.70 13.30
C THR A 42 -2.29 2.41 13.61
N PRO A 43 -1.01 2.26 13.26
CA PRO A 43 -0.26 1.07 13.62
C PRO A 43 -0.15 0.96 15.14
N GLU A 44 -0.23 -0.26 15.65
CA GLU A 44 -0.19 -0.56 17.09
C GLU A 44 1.13 -0.11 17.75
N TRP A 45 2.21 0.00 16.97
CA TRP A 45 3.52 0.48 17.40
C TRP A 45 3.68 2.01 17.37
N GLY A 46 2.71 2.79 16.87
CA GLY A 46 2.91 4.23 16.72
C GLY A 46 1.65 5.05 16.55
N ARG A 47 1.57 6.14 17.32
CA ARG A 47 0.50 7.16 17.32
C ARG A 47 0.45 8.03 16.04
N SER A 48 1.08 7.58 14.96
CA SER A 48 1.18 8.33 13.71
C SER A 48 0.20 7.76 12.68
N PRO A 49 -0.78 8.55 12.24
CA PRO A 49 -1.78 8.10 11.30
C PRO A 49 -1.16 7.88 9.92
N CYS A 50 -1.05 6.64 9.47
CA CYS A 50 -0.51 6.35 8.14
C CYS A 50 -1.64 5.95 7.17
N THR A 51 -1.43 6.21 5.90
CA THR A 51 -2.41 5.92 4.85
C THR A 51 -2.04 4.60 4.20
N VAL A 52 -2.85 3.56 4.43
CA VAL A 52 -2.60 2.24 3.86
C VAL A 52 -3.08 2.24 2.40
N PRO A 53 -2.19 2.00 1.42
CA PRO A 53 -2.61 1.85 0.04
C PRO A 53 -3.42 0.56 -0.12
N GLN A 54 -4.43 0.59 -1.00
CA GLN A 54 -5.31 -0.55 -1.24
C GLN A 54 -5.43 -0.84 -2.74
N THR A 55 -5.51 -2.13 -3.07
CA THR A 55 -5.78 -2.60 -4.44
C THR A 55 -7.27 -2.55 -4.71
N ARG A 56 -7.65 -2.40 -5.98
CA ARG A 56 -9.07 -2.36 -6.39
C ARG A 56 -9.79 -3.68 -6.11
N ASP A 57 -9.03 -4.77 -6.01
CA ASP A 57 -9.51 -6.11 -5.70
C ASP A 57 -9.56 -6.38 -4.17
N GLY A 58 -9.01 -5.49 -3.34
CA GLY A 58 -8.95 -5.67 -1.88
C GLY A 58 -7.99 -6.77 -1.41
N SER A 59 -7.20 -7.35 -2.33
CA SER A 59 -6.26 -8.45 -2.09
C SER A 59 -4.98 -8.08 -1.36
N PHE A 60 -4.68 -6.78 -1.23
CA PHE A 60 -3.44 -6.31 -0.64
C PHE A 60 -3.59 -6.08 0.87
N SER A 61 -2.88 -6.90 1.63
CA SER A 61 -2.66 -6.72 3.07
C SER A 61 -1.15 -6.56 3.30
N PRO A 62 -0.68 -5.36 3.73
CA PRO A 62 0.74 -5.14 3.95
C PRO A 62 1.26 -6.08 5.05
N GLU A 63 2.45 -6.62 4.87
CA GLU A 63 3.05 -7.57 5.82
C GLU A 63 3.27 -6.94 7.20
N LEU A 64 3.49 -5.62 7.24
CA LEU A 64 3.59 -4.83 8.46
C LEU A 64 2.34 -4.89 9.36
N PHE A 65 1.20 -5.36 8.84
CA PHE A 65 -0.06 -5.52 9.58
C PHE A 65 -0.53 -6.98 9.66
N LYS A 66 0.23 -7.95 9.14
CA LYS A 66 -0.06 -9.37 9.31
C LYS A 66 0.50 -9.80 10.67
N ARG A 67 -0.38 -10.33 11.52
CA ARG A 67 -0.08 -10.83 12.86
C ARG A 67 0.71 -12.14 12.81
#